data_AF-A0A257QUE0-F1
#
_entry.id   AF-A0A257QUE0-F1
#
_cell.length_a   1.000
_cell.length_b   1.000
_cell.length_c   1.000
_cell.angle_alpha   90.00
_cell.angle_beta   90.00
_cell.angle_gamma   90.00
#
_symmetry.space_group_name_H-M   'P 1'
#
loop_
_entity.id
_entity.type
_entity.pdbx_description
1 polymer ?
#
loop_
_entity_poly.entity_id
_entity_poly.type
_entity_poly.pdbx_seq_one_letter_code
_entity_poly.pdbx_strand_id
1 'polypeptide(L)'
;MTARKPYEQRTDLEKIESQWHKLSGLHSREEWSAAIVRAATAAELAANFAIRREYQSKSTLSAAFVDTQLKWANGIAGKIDRLLLNLTVGEKH
;
A
#
# COMPACT_ATOMS: atom_id res chain seq x y z
N MET A 1 20.89 -19.57 12.53
CA MET A 1 19.93 -18.46 12.40
C MET A 1 19.35 -18.51 10.99
N THR A 2 18.06 -18.74 10.83
CA THR A 2 17.41 -18.79 9.51
C THR A 2 17.45 -17.38 8.89
N ALA A 3 18.00 -17.24 7.69
CA ALA A 3 18.03 -15.95 7.00
C ALA A 3 16.60 -15.44 6.81
N ARG A 4 16.33 -14.18 7.20
CA ARG A 4 15.00 -13.58 7.00
C ARG A 4 14.71 -13.52 5.51
N LYS A 5 13.50 -13.95 5.13
CA LYS A 5 12.97 -13.85 3.77
C LYS A 5 13.19 -12.43 3.22
N PRO A 6 13.88 -12.28 2.07
CA PRO A 6 14.05 -11.00 1.38
C PRO A 6 12.72 -10.29 1.18
N TYR A 7 12.70 -8.97 1.25
CA TYR A 7 11.45 -8.19 1.21
C TYR A 7 10.63 -8.49 -0.05
N GLU A 8 11.28 -8.60 -1.22
CA GLU A 8 10.61 -8.87 -2.49
C GLU A 8 9.92 -10.23 -2.54
N GLN A 9 10.41 -11.20 -1.76
CA GLN A 9 9.81 -12.53 -1.71
C GLN A 9 8.62 -12.59 -0.75
N ARG A 10 8.42 -11.57 0.10
CA ARG A 10 7.32 -11.54 1.06
C ARG A 10 5.97 -11.36 0.36
N THR A 11 4.98 -12.07 0.87
CA THR A 11 3.56 -11.84 0.55
C THR A 11 3.13 -10.46 1.02
N ASP A 12 2.02 -9.95 0.47
CA ASP A 12 1.49 -8.65 0.89
C ASP A 12 1.15 -8.63 2.39
N LEU A 13 0.57 -9.71 2.93
CA LEU A 13 0.29 -9.83 4.37
C LEU A 13 1.57 -9.80 5.21
N GLU A 14 2.61 -10.55 4.82
CA GLU A 14 3.92 -10.52 5.50
C GLU A 14 4.53 -9.11 5.49
N LYS A 15 4.35 -8.35 4.39
CA LYS A 15 4.83 -6.96 4.28
C LYS A 15 4.06 -6.02 5.19
N ILE A 16 2.73 -6.13 5.24
CA ILE A 16 1.85 -5.34 6.12
C ILE A 16 2.19 -5.62 7.59
N GLU A 17 2.25 -6.89 7.99
CA GLU A 17 2.60 -7.31 9.35
C GLU A 17 3.98 -6.77 9.76
N SER A 18 4.96 -6.84 8.84
CA SER A 18 6.30 -6.29 9.08
C SER A 18 6.29 -4.78 9.35
N GLN A 19 5.42 -4.01 8.69
CA GLN A 19 5.27 -2.58 8.98
C GLN A 19 4.59 -2.37 10.33
N TRP A 20 3.57 -3.16 10.66
CA TRP A 20 2.85 -3.05 11.94
C TRP A 20 3.74 -3.38 13.14
N HIS A 21 4.58 -4.41 13.02
CA HIS A 21 5.55 -4.76 14.05
C HIS A 21 6.57 -3.63 14.27
N LYS A 22 7.09 -3.04 13.19
CA LYS A 22 8.02 -1.90 13.27
C LYS A 22 7.35 -0.65 13.85
N LEU A 23 6.12 -0.36 13.42
CA LEU A 23 5.30 0.73 13.94
C LEU A 23 5.15 0.60 15.46
N SER A 24 4.75 -0.57 15.94
CA SER A 24 4.54 -0.83 17.37
C SER A 24 5.79 -0.51 18.19
N GLY A 25 6.97 -0.93 17.70
CA GLY A 25 8.24 -0.65 18.36
C GLY A 25 8.67 0.82 18.31
N LEU A 26 8.35 1.56 17.24
CA LEU A 26 8.62 3.00 17.15
C LEU A 26 7.69 3.79 18.07
N HIS A 27 6.41 3.42 18.08
CA HIS A 27 5.40 4.02 18.94
C HIS A 27 5.75 3.83 20.43
N SER A 28 6.21 2.63 20.83
CA SER A 28 6.62 2.39 22.22
C SER A 28 7.87 3.18 22.64
N ARG A 29 8.70 3.61 21.69
CA ARG A 29 9.89 4.45 21.92
C ARG A 29 9.61 5.94 21.70
N GLU A 30 8.34 6.31 21.53
CA GLU A 30 7.89 7.69 21.32
C GLU A 30 8.52 8.37 20.08
N GLU A 31 8.93 7.56 19.09
CA GLU A 31 9.48 8.04 17.82
C GLU A 31 8.33 8.42 16.86
N TRP A 32 7.52 9.40 17.23
CA TRP A 32 6.23 9.70 16.60
C TRP A 32 6.31 9.98 15.10
N SER A 33 7.29 10.77 14.66
CA SER A 33 7.50 11.08 13.24
C SER A 33 7.83 9.84 12.41
N ALA A 34 8.60 8.90 12.96
CA ALA A 34 8.90 7.65 12.28
C ALA A 34 7.69 6.68 12.34
N ALA A 35 6.98 6.65 13.46
CA ALA A 35 5.78 5.86 13.66
C ALA A 35 4.70 6.25 12.64
N ILE A 36 4.37 7.53 12.46
CA ILE A 36 3.33 7.97 11.53
C ILE A 36 3.66 7.60 10.08
N VAL A 37 4.93 7.69 9.67
CA VAL A 37 5.38 7.25 8.33
C VAL A 37 5.17 5.74 8.15
N ARG A 38 5.46 4.93 9.18
CA ARG A 38 5.20 3.47 9.13
C ARG A 38 3.72 3.15 9.09
N ALA A 39 2.90 3.86 9.86
CA ALA A 39 1.44 3.71 9.82
C ALA A 39 0.87 4.02 8.43
N ALA A 40 1.29 5.14 7.82
CA ALA A 40 0.91 5.49 6.46
C ALA A 40 1.34 4.43 5.43
N THR A 41 2.57 3.91 5.56
CA THR A 41 3.07 2.84 4.69
C THR A 41 2.26 1.55 4.86
N ALA A 42 1.92 1.16 6.09
CA ALA A 42 1.11 -0.03 6.37
C ALA A 42 -0.30 0.11 5.77
N ALA A 43 -0.94 1.28 5.95
CA ALA A 43 -2.25 1.58 5.37
C ALA A 43 -2.23 1.52 3.84
N GLU A 44 -1.17 2.06 3.21
CA GLU A 44 -1.00 1.98 1.77
C GLU A 44 -0.87 0.53 1.27
N LEU A 45 -0.05 -0.29 1.90
CA LEU A 45 0.10 -1.70 1.53
C LEU A 45 -1.22 -2.47 1.70
N ALA A 46 -1.97 -2.19 2.77
CA ALA A 46 -3.28 -2.79 3.00
C ALA A 46 -4.31 -2.39 1.93
N ALA A 47 -4.34 -1.11 1.53
CA ALA A 47 -5.19 -0.65 0.45
C ALA A 47 -4.83 -1.31 -0.89
N ASN A 48 -3.54 -1.39 -1.22
CA ASN A 48 -3.07 -2.07 -2.44
C ASN A 48 -3.46 -3.55 -2.45
N PHE A 49 -3.33 -4.23 -1.31
CA PHE A 49 -3.77 -5.62 -1.17
C PHE A 49 -5.28 -5.77 -1.39
N ALA A 50 -6.09 -4.92 -0.76
CA ALA A 50 -7.54 -4.94 -0.93
C ALA A 50 -7.94 -4.71 -2.40
N ILE A 51 -7.34 -3.72 -3.07
CA ILE A 51 -7.57 -3.45 -4.50
C ILE A 51 -7.24 -4.69 -5.33
N ARG A 52 -6.07 -5.31 -5.14
CA ARG A 52 -5.70 -6.54 -5.88
C ARG A 52 -6.72 -7.66 -5.70
N ARG A 53 -7.19 -7.88 -4.46
CA ARG A 53 -8.18 -8.94 -4.16
C ARG A 53 -9.53 -8.66 -4.81
N GLU A 54 -10.00 -7.41 -4.75
CA GLU A 54 -11.25 -7.00 -5.38
C GLU A 54 -11.20 -7.19 -6.90
N TYR A 55 -10.15 -6.68 -7.56
CA TYR A 55 -9.98 -6.83 -9.01
C TYR A 55 -9.82 -8.30 -9.43
N GLN A 56 -9.08 -9.11 -8.66
CA GLN A 56 -8.98 -10.55 -8.91
C GLN A 56 -10.35 -11.25 -8.85
N SER A 57 -11.25 -10.79 -7.98
CA SER A 57 -12.56 -11.42 -7.77
C SER A 57 -13.66 -10.92 -8.72
N LYS A 58 -13.58 -9.65 -9.18
CA LYS A 58 -14.69 -8.97 -9.89
C LYS A 58 -14.33 -8.46 -11.28
N SER A 59 -13.08 -8.62 -11.72
CA SER A 59 -12.59 -8.08 -13.00
C SER A 59 -11.93 -9.15 -13.87
N THR A 60 -11.82 -8.88 -15.16
CA THR A 60 -11.03 -9.64 -16.13
C THR A 60 -9.61 -9.08 -16.31
N LEU A 61 -9.29 -7.98 -15.61
CA LEU A 61 -7.98 -7.35 -15.68
C LEU A 61 -6.88 -8.24 -15.12
N SER A 62 -5.74 -8.28 -15.79
CA SER A 62 -4.60 -9.06 -15.34
C SER A 62 -3.97 -8.44 -14.09
N ALA A 63 -3.44 -9.30 -13.21
CA ALA A 63 -2.72 -8.84 -12.02
C ALA A 63 -1.55 -7.90 -12.36
N ALA A 64 -0.84 -8.17 -13.47
CA ALA A 64 0.26 -7.34 -13.95
C ALA A 64 -0.18 -5.92 -14.35
N PHE A 65 -1.36 -5.79 -14.97
CA PHE A 65 -1.93 -4.49 -15.30
C PHE A 65 -2.30 -3.72 -14.04
N VAL A 66 -3.02 -4.35 -13.11
CA VAL A 66 -3.39 -3.73 -11.82
C VAL A 66 -2.13 -3.28 -11.06
N ASP A 67 -1.09 -4.10 -11.02
CA ASP A 67 0.19 -3.74 -10.40
C ASP A 67 0.87 -2.54 -11.08
N THR A 68 0.75 -2.43 -12.40
CA THR A 68 1.27 -1.26 -13.14
C THR A 68 0.53 0.00 -12.73
N GLN A 69 -0.80 -0.06 -12.62
CA GLN A 69 -1.62 1.07 -12.19
C GLN A 69 -1.32 1.49 -10.74
N LEU A 70 -1.18 0.52 -9.83
CA LEU A 70 -0.83 0.79 -8.42
C LEU A 70 0.56 1.43 -8.31
N LYS A 71 1.55 0.93 -9.06
CA LYS A 71 2.90 1.54 -9.12
C LYS A 71 2.85 2.93 -9.74
N TRP A 72 2.04 3.12 -10.78
CA TRP A 72 1.86 4.40 -11.44
C TRP A 72 1.29 5.45 -10.50
N ALA A 73 0.39 5.05 -9.59
CA ALA A 73 -0.19 5.94 -8.59
C ALA A 73 0.56 5.99 -7.26
N ASN A 74 1.76 5.41 -7.15
CA ASN A 74 2.49 5.36 -5.89
C ASN A 74 2.87 6.77 -5.36
N GLY A 75 2.85 6.93 -4.04
CA GLY A 75 3.08 8.22 -3.37
C GLY A 75 1.88 9.17 -3.40
N ILE A 76 1.88 10.18 -2.53
CA ILE A 76 0.70 11.06 -2.32
C ILE A 76 0.34 11.86 -3.59
N ALA A 77 1.33 12.43 -4.28
CA ALA A 77 1.11 13.16 -5.52
C ALA A 77 0.57 12.24 -6.62
N GLY A 78 1.15 11.04 -6.76
CA GLY A 78 0.66 10.03 -7.70
C GLY A 78 -0.79 9.65 -7.41
N LYS A 79 -1.15 9.41 -6.15
CA LYS A 79 -2.54 9.08 -5.77
C LYS A 79 -3.51 10.22 -6.08
N ILE A 80 -3.15 11.47 -5.78
CA ILE A 80 -4.01 12.63 -6.05
C ILE A 80 -4.18 12.81 -7.55
N ASP A 81 -3.07 12.95 -8.29
CA ASP A 81 -3.09 13.35 -9.70
C ASP A 81 -3.58 12.24 -10.63
N ARG A 82 -3.31 10.98 -10.28
CA ARG A 82 -3.48 9.84 -11.19
C ARG A 82 -4.68 8.97 -10.85
N LEU A 83 -5.14 9.00 -9.61
CA LEU A 83 -6.35 8.28 -9.17
C LEU A 83 -7.46 9.26 -8.82
N LEU A 84 -7.29 10.06 -7.76
CA LEU A 84 -8.41 10.79 -7.14
C LEU A 84 -8.96 11.91 -8.02
N LEU A 85 -8.11 12.77 -8.58
CA LEU A 85 -8.58 13.86 -9.45
C LEU A 85 -9.30 13.31 -10.67
N ASN A 86 -8.77 12.27 -11.30
CA ASN A 86 -9.38 11.65 -12.47
C ASN A 86 -10.77 11.05 -12.18
N LEU A 87 -11.04 10.61 -10.94
CA LEU A 87 -12.36 10.14 -10.53
C LEU A 87 -13.37 11.30 -10.43
N THR A 88 -12.90 12.51 -10.11
CA THR A 88 -13.73 13.72 -10.00
C THR A 88 -13.88 14.50 -11.30
N VAL A 89 -13.12 14.17 -12.36
CA VAL A 89 -13.24 14.83 -13.67
C VAL A 89 -14.61 14.47 -14.28
N GLY A 90 -15.54 15.44 -14.21
CA GLY A 90 -16.90 15.31 -14.73
C GLY A 90 -17.99 15.39 -13.67
N GLU A 91 -17.65 15.29 -12.39
CA GLU A 91 -18.58 15.53 -11.29
C GLU A 91 -18.69 17.05 -11.06
N LYS A 92 -19.83 17.64 -11.42
CA LYS A 92 -20.16 19.01 -10.97
C LYS A 92 -20.46 18.94 -9.48
N HIS A 93 -19.55 19.45 -8.65
CA HIS A 93 -19.86 19.78 -7.25
C HIS A 93 -20.86 20.93 -7.16
#